data_AF-A0A549SHR8-F1
#
_entry.id   AF-A0A549SHR8-F1
#
_cell.length_a   1.000
_cell.length_b   1.000
_cell.length_c   1.000
_cell.angle_alpha   90.00
_cell.angle_beta   90.00
_cell.angle_gamma   90.00
#
_symmetry.space_group_name_H-M   'P 1'
#
loop_
_entity.id
_entity.type
_entity.pdbx_description
1 polymer ?
#
loop_
_entity_poly.entity_id
_entity_poly.type
_entity_poly.pdbx_seq_one_letter_code
_entity_poly.pdbx_strand_id
1 'polypeptide(L)'
;VIREHGIFGKHPFVFMRTPGFGDTNWTDVMSELRLAGWSGSVDIEGWHDPVYRDQLEMTGQVHALNYLKNCRGGSFVTDPQ
;
A
#
# COMPACT_ATOMS: atom_id res chain seq x y z
N VAL A 1 -23.39 -6.77 -0.57
CA VAL A 1 -22.36 -7.64 0.06
C VAL A 1 -22.05 -7.23 1.49
N ILE A 2 -21.31 -6.14 1.77
CA ILE A 2 -20.86 -5.79 3.14
C ILE A 2 -22.00 -5.71 4.17
N ARG A 3 -23.10 -5.00 3.85
CA ARG A 3 -24.24 -4.83 4.76
C ARG A 3 -24.85 -6.17 5.23
N GLU A 4 -24.84 -7.18 4.37
CA GLU A 4 -25.52 -8.46 4.60
C GLU A 4 -24.56 -9.54 5.10
N HIS A 5 -23.26 -9.44 4.76
CA HIS A 5 -22.27 -10.51 4.96
C HIS A 5 -21.01 -10.09 5.73
N GLY A 6 -20.90 -8.80 6.09
CA GLY A 6 -19.71 -8.24 6.75
C GLY A 6 -18.47 -8.22 5.86
N ILE A 7 -17.32 -7.92 6.48
CA ILE A 7 -16.00 -7.85 5.81
C ILE A 7 -15.11 -9.08 6.06
N PHE A 8 -15.57 -10.03 6.88
CA PHE A 8 -14.87 -11.29 7.15
C PHE A 8 -15.71 -12.52 6.70
N GLY A 9 -16.75 -12.29 5.90
CA GLY A 9 -17.64 -13.33 5.40
C GLY A 9 -17.10 -14.05 4.16
N LYS A 10 -17.80 -15.11 3.74
CA LYS A 10 -17.45 -15.94 2.56
C LYS A 10 -17.55 -15.23 1.21
N HIS A 11 -18.17 -14.06 1.16
CA HIS A 11 -18.47 -13.36 -0.09
C HIS A 11 -17.41 -12.27 -0.34
N PRO A 12 -16.75 -12.27 -1.52
CA PRO A 12 -15.82 -11.22 -1.86
C PRO A 12 -16.55 -9.88 -1.95
N PHE A 13 -16.00 -8.87 -1.30
CA PHE A 13 -16.52 -7.49 -1.34
C PHE A 13 -15.46 -6.48 -1.82
N VAL A 14 -14.21 -6.93 -1.96
CA VAL A 14 -13.09 -6.14 -2.48
C VAL A 14 -12.20 -7.06 -3.32
N PHE A 15 -11.55 -6.50 -4.33
CA PHE A 15 -10.40 -7.12 -4.96
C PHE A 15 -9.15 -6.55 -4.31
N MET A 16 -8.38 -7.39 -3.62
CA MET A 16 -7.12 -6.97 -3.04
C MET A 16 -6.17 -6.53 -4.16
N ARG A 17 -5.46 -5.42 -3.96
CA ARG A 17 -4.49 -4.88 -4.90
C ARG A 17 -3.20 -4.55 -4.16
N THR A 18 -2.07 -4.83 -4.77
CA THR A 18 -0.76 -4.39 -4.29
C THR A 18 -0.72 -2.84 -4.24
N PRO A 19 -0.10 -2.21 -3.23
CA PRO A 19 0.00 -0.75 -3.13
C PRO A 19 0.48 -0.11 -4.45
N GLY A 20 -0.24 0.93 -4.90
CA GLY A 20 -0.03 1.56 -6.21
C GLY A 20 -0.98 1.09 -7.32
N PHE A 21 -1.67 -0.05 -7.13
CA PHE A 21 -2.65 -0.59 -8.10
C PHE A 21 -4.10 -0.63 -7.61
N GLY A 22 -4.38 -0.10 -6.42
CA GLY A 22 -5.72 0.01 -5.84
C GLY A 22 -6.11 1.46 -5.55
N ASP A 23 -7.23 1.63 -4.86
CA ASP A 23 -7.86 2.95 -4.68
C ASP A 23 -7.37 3.73 -3.45
N THR A 24 -6.52 3.13 -2.61
CA THR A 24 -5.99 3.79 -1.42
C THR A 24 -5.06 4.95 -1.80
N ASN A 25 -5.34 6.15 -1.29
CA ASN A 25 -4.40 7.26 -1.38
C ASN A 25 -3.28 7.09 -0.34
N TRP A 26 -2.19 6.46 -0.73
CA TRP A 26 -1.06 6.19 0.15
C TRP A 26 -0.28 7.44 0.56
N THR A 27 -0.36 8.53 -0.22
CA THR A 27 0.26 9.81 0.17
C THR A 27 -0.44 10.40 1.39
N ASP A 28 -1.77 10.29 1.47
CA ASP A 28 -2.53 10.77 2.63
C ASP A 28 -2.19 9.92 3.87
N VAL A 29 -2.19 8.59 3.73
CA VAL A 29 -1.82 7.67 4.82
C VAL A 29 -0.41 7.99 5.37
N MET A 30 0.57 8.17 4.49
CA MET A 30 1.94 8.53 4.89
C MET A 30 2.00 9.91 5.57
N SER A 31 1.18 10.86 5.12
CA SER A 31 1.09 12.19 5.72
C SER A 31 0.53 12.13 7.14
N GLU A 32 -0.55 11.39 7.34
CA GLU A 32 -1.14 11.18 8.67
C GLU A 32 -0.18 10.48 9.63
N LEU A 33 0.52 9.44 9.16
CA LEU A 33 1.55 8.75 9.96
C LEU A 33 2.66 9.72 10.38
N ARG A 34 3.10 10.61 9.48
CA ARG A 34 4.11 11.63 9.78
C ARG A 34 3.60 12.63 10.83
N LEU A 35 2.38 13.14 10.67
CA LEU A 35 1.76 14.09 11.60
C LEU A 35 1.59 13.49 13.00
N ALA A 36 1.27 12.20 13.08
CA ALA A 36 1.19 11.46 14.33
C ALA A 36 2.55 11.13 14.98
N GLY A 37 3.68 11.46 14.31
CA GLY A 37 5.02 11.19 14.82
C GLY A 37 5.46 9.74 14.69
N TRP A 38 4.85 8.94 13.81
CA TRP A 38 5.26 7.56 13.56
C TRP A 38 6.68 7.50 12.97
N SER A 39 7.51 6.63 13.54
CA SER A 39 8.90 6.41 13.12
C SER A 39 9.25 4.94 12.86
N GLY A 40 8.26 4.04 12.93
CA GLY A 40 8.43 2.61 12.68
C GLY A 40 8.47 2.24 11.19
N SER A 41 8.44 0.93 10.91
CA SER A 41 8.35 0.39 9.56
C SER A 41 6.96 0.61 8.95
N VAL A 42 6.91 0.56 7.62
CA VAL A 42 5.69 0.34 6.85
C VAL A 42 5.95 -0.90 6.01
N ASP A 43 5.34 -2.01 6.41
CA ASP A 43 5.60 -3.32 5.84
C ASP A 43 4.58 -3.65 4.75
N ILE A 44 5.06 -4.32 3.68
CA ILE A 44 4.23 -4.72 2.54
C ILE A 44 3.77 -6.15 2.75
N GLU A 45 2.46 -6.34 2.85
CA GLU A 45 1.82 -7.65 2.78
C GLU A 45 1.43 -7.95 1.32
N GLY A 46 1.76 -9.15 0.83
CA GLY A 46 1.54 -9.54 -0.57
C GLY A 46 0.80 -10.86 -0.74
N TRP A 47 0.95 -11.50 -1.91
CA TRP A 47 0.29 -12.76 -2.29
C TRP A 47 -1.25 -12.71 -2.35
N HIS A 48 -1.83 -11.51 -2.41
CA HIS A 48 -3.29 -11.33 -2.46
C HIS A 48 -3.80 -10.63 -3.73
N ASP A 49 -2.92 -9.98 -4.50
CA ASP A 49 -3.29 -9.31 -5.74
C ASP A 49 -3.67 -10.34 -6.82
N PRO A 50 -4.86 -10.28 -7.44
CA PRO A 50 -5.29 -11.26 -8.43
C PRO A 50 -4.67 -11.06 -9.82
N VAL A 51 -3.95 -9.97 -10.07
CA VAL A 51 -3.33 -9.61 -11.36
C VAL A 51 -1.81 -9.75 -11.30
N TYR A 52 -1.15 -9.16 -10.31
CA TYR A 52 0.29 -9.28 -10.08
C TYR A 52 0.59 -10.44 -9.12
N ARG A 53 0.31 -11.66 -9.59
CA ARG A 53 0.45 -12.93 -8.85
C ARG A 53 1.39 -13.91 -9.55
N ASP A 54 1.68 -15.02 -8.87
CA ASP A 54 2.51 -16.12 -9.36
C ASP A 54 3.89 -15.59 -9.82
N GLN A 55 4.22 -15.72 -11.11
CA GLN A 55 5.49 -15.22 -11.65
C GLN A 55 5.65 -13.70 -11.57
N LEU A 56 4.54 -12.96 -11.40
CA LEU A 56 4.54 -11.49 -11.28
C LEU A 56 4.51 -10.99 -9.82
N GLU A 57 4.47 -11.88 -8.81
CA GLU A 57 4.39 -11.49 -7.40
C GLU A 57 5.51 -10.51 -7.02
N MET A 58 6.76 -10.87 -7.31
CA MET A 58 7.90 -10.01 -6.99
C MET A 58 7.91 -8.70 -7.79
N THR A 59 7.33 -8.68 -9.00
CA THR A 59 7.13 -7.44 -9.76
C THR A 59 6.18 -6.50 -9.03
N GLY A 60 5.07 -7.02 -8.49
CA GLY A 60 4.15 -6.27 -7.65
C GLY A 60 4.81 -5.74 -6.37
N GLN A 61 5.51 -6.61 -5.64
CA GLN A 61 6.20 -6.27 -4.39
C GLN A 61 7.22 -5.13 -4.58
N VAL A 62 8.07 -5.21 -5.61
CA VAL A 62 9.06 -4.16 -5.91
C VAL A 62 8.39 -2.86 -6.38
N HIS A 63 7.30 -2.96 -7.15
CA HIS A 63 6.50 -1.78 -7.51
C HIS A 63 5.97 -1.08 -6.26
N ALA A 64 5.32 -1.80 -5.35
CA ALA A 64 4.79 -1.25 -4.10
C ALA A 64 5.88 -0.61 -3.25
N LEU A 65 7.05 -1.25 -3.13
CA LEU A 65 8.18 -0.69 -2.37
C LEU A 65 8.60 0.68 -2.91
N ASN A 66 8.75 0.81 -4.23
CA ASN A 66 9.16 2.07 -4.84
C ASN A 66 8.05 3.12 -4.79
N TYR A 67 6.80 2.71 -5.01
CA TYR A 67 5.63 3.57 -4.92
C TYR A 67 5.46 4.15 -3.51
N LEU A 68 5.50 3.31 -2.46
CA LEU A 68 5.35 3.75 -1.07
C LEU A 68 6.50 4.64 -0.59
N LYS A 69 7.74 4.38 -1.04
CA LYS A 69 8.87 5.28 -0.80
C LYS A 69 8.61 6.69 -1.36
N ASN A 70 8.02 6.78 -2.55
CA ASN A 70 7.65 8.06 -3.14
C ASN A 70 6.51 8.74 -2.39
N CYS A 71 5.45 8.01 -2.00
CA CYS A 71 4.36 8.53 -1.17
C CYS A 71 4.85 9.08 0.18
N ARG A 72 5.97 8.57 0.71
CA ARG A 72 6.60 9.06 1.95
C ARG A 72 7.50 10.30 1.75
N GLY A 73 7.49 10.90 0.57
CA GLY A 73 8.30 12.07 0.21
C GLY A 73 9.64 11.74 -0.46
N GLY A 74 9.91 10.46 -0.76
CA GLY A 74 11.11 10.05 -1.47
C GLY A 74 12.39 10.17 -0.64
N SER A 75 13.51 10.42 -1.34
CA SER A 75 14.81 10.63 -0.71
C SER A 75 14.87 11.98 -0.01
N PHE A 76 15.45 12.00 1.18
CA PHE A 76 15.73 13.26 1.88
C PHE A 76 16.72 14.12 1.06
N VAL A 77 16.40 15.41 0.94
CA VAL A 77 17.26 16.41 0.29
C VAL A 77 17.57 17.47 1.33
N THR A 78 18.86 17.69 1.59
CA THR A 78 19.31 18.78 2.45
C THR A 78 19.13 20.11 1.74
N ASP A 79 18.74 21.14 2.50
CA ASP A 79 18.69 22.51 2.01
C ASP A 79 20.07 22.92 1.43
N PRO A 80 20.17 23.35 0.17
CA PRO A 80 21.41 23.89 -0.36
C PRO A 80 21.69 25.23 0.33
N GLN A 81 22.65 25.23 1.25
CA GLN A 81 23.14 26.45 1.90
C GLN A 81 23.72 27.46 0.90
#